data_AF-A0A120FPI1-F1
#
_entry.id   AF-A0A120FPI1-F1
#
_cell.length_a   1.000
_cell.length_b   1.000
_cell.length_c   1.000
_cell.angle_alpha   90.00
_cell.angle_beta   90.00
_cell.angle_gamma   90.00
#
_symmetry.space_group_name_H-M   'P 1'
#
loop_
_entity.id
_entity.type
_entity.pdbx_description
1 polymer ?
#
loop_
_entity_poly.entity_id
_entity_poly.type
_entity_poly.pdbx_seq_one_letter_code
_entity_poly.pdbx_strand_id
1 'polypeptide(L)'
;MAAMATLPSLDAEGFARAAQIQSDVRRLHTERPALDTDWGQLDCYLARPDDTAPHPGVVVVHDKLGLTPHFEEVTRRAAALSGPTFL
;
A
#
# COMPACT_ATOMS: atom_id res chain seq x y z
N MET A 1 -19.36 -4.91 42.45
CA MET A 1 -18.29 -5.00 41.45
C MET A 1 -18.93 -4.98 40.07
N ALA A 2 -18.76 -3.91 39.30
CA ALA A 2 -19.14 -3.82 37.90
C ALA A 2 -17.91 -3.32 37.14
N ALA A 3 -17.32 -4.17 36.31
CA ALA A 3 -16.23 -3.79 35.42
C ALA A 3 -16.85 -3.38 34.09
N MET A 4 -17.03 -2.08 33.88
CA MET A 4 -17.27 -1.53 32.55
C MET A 4 -15.95 -1.64 31.78
N ALA A 5 -15.89 -2.55 30.81
CA ALA A 5 -14.84 -2.53 29.81
C ALA A 5 -15.14 -1.37 28.85
N THR A 6 -14.61 -0.18 29.15
CA THR A 6 -14.47 0.89 28.16
C THR A 6 -13.40 0.43 27.18
N LEU A 7 -13.81 0.00 26.00
CA LEU A 7 -12.90 -0.14 24.86
C LEU A 7 -12.26 1.24 24.66
N PRO A 8 -10.93 1.41 24.81
CA PRO A 8 -10.31 2.62 24.30
C PRO A 8 -10.59 2.64 22.80
N SER A 9 -11.18 3.73 22.34
CA SER A 9 -11.37 3.97 20.92
C SER A 9 -10.05 3.70 20.21
N LEU A 10 -10.09 2.87 19.17
CA LEU A 10 -8.97 2.73 18.25
C LEU A 10 -8.91 4.06 17.49
N ASP A 11 -8.29 5.04 18.12
CA ASP A 11 -8.15 6.38 17.59
C ASP A 11 -7.43 6.28 16.24
N ALA A 12 -7.98 6.91 15.21
CA ALA A 12 -7.37 7.01 13.88
C ALA A 12 -5.92 7.54 13.95
N GLU A 13 -5.58 8.24 15.04
CA GLU A 13 -4.25 8.71 15.39
C GLU A 13 -3.22 7.58 15.62
N GLY A 14 -3.65 6.42 16.11
CA GLY A 14 -2.79 5.23 16.27
C GLY A 14 -2.38 4.63 14.93
N PHE A 15 -3.29 4.61 13.95
CA PHE A 15 -2.99 4.22 12.56
C PHE A 15 -2.04 5.23 11.89
N ALA A 16 -2.17 6.52 12.22
CA ALA A 16 -1.32 7.58 11.67
C ALA A 16 0.16 7.48 12.13
N ARG A 17 0.45 6.82 13.27
CA ARG A 17 1.80 6.63 13.81
C ARG A 17 2.52 5.37 13.31
N ALA A 18 1.90 4.56 12.45
CA ALA A 18 2.54 3.39 11.85
C ALA A 18 3.67 3.82 10.88
N ALA A 19 4.86 4.05 11.44
CA ALA A 19 6.15 4.24 10.78
C ALA A 19 6.08 5.07 9.48
N GLN A 20 6.07 6.40 9.62
CA GLN A 20 6.42 7.30 8.52
C GLN A 20 7.94 7.20 8.29
N ILE A 21 8.36 6.21 7.50
CA ILE A 21 9.69 6.19 6.90
C ILE A 21 9.78 7.44 6.04
N GLN A 22 10.86 8.21 6.19
CA GLN A 22 11.14 9.37 5.35
C GLN A 22 10.96 8.99 3.89
N SER A 23 10.00 9.63 3.23
CA SER A 23 9.69 9.45 1.82
C SER A 23 10.89 9.95 1.04
N ASP A 24 11.85 9.06 0.77
CA ASP A 24 12.79 9.27 -0.31
C ASP A 24 11.93 9.37 -1.58
N VAL A 25 11.76 10.60 -2.10
CA VAL A 25 10.80 10.88 -3.17
C VAL A 25 11.45 10.47 -4.49
N ARG A 26 11.69 9.17 -4.64
CA ARG A 26 11.85 8.59 -5.97
C ARG A 26 10.57 8.87 -6.73
N ARG A 27 10.70 9.42 -7.94
CA ARG A 27 9.55 9.63 -8.81
C ARG A 27 8.94 8.27 -9.13
N LEU A 28 7.62 8.18 -9.00
CA LEU A 28 6.85 6.98 -9.28
C LEU A 28 5.88 7.26 -10.42
N HIS A 29 5.74 6.29 -11.31
CA HIS A 29 4.57 6.20 -12.17
C HIS A 29 3.49 5.39 -11.46
N THR A 30 2.26 5.90 -11.49
CA THR A 30 1.11 5.26 -10.85
C THR A 30 -0.06 5.14 -11.80
N GLU A 31 -0.71 3.99 -11.81
CA GLU A 31 -1.80 3.67 -12.73
C GLU A 31 -2.89 2.88 -12.00
N ARG A 32 -4.13 2.93 -12.51
CA ARG A 32 -5.26 2.14 -12.00
C ARG A 32 -5.79 1.22 -13.10
N PRO A 33 -5.07 0.12 -13.40
CA PRO A 33 -5.57 -0.83 -14.38
C PRO A 33 -6.77 -1.59 -13.82
N ALA A 34 -7.74 -1.86 -14.69
CA ALA A 34 -8.75 -2.88 -14.45
C ALA A 34 -8.28 -4.15 -15.17
N LEU A 35 -8.17 -5.25 -14.43
CA LEU A 35 -7.76 -6.54 -14.97
C LEU A 35 -8.98 -7.39 -15.27
N ASP A 36 -9.05 -7.93 -16.48
CA ASP A 36 -10.01 -8.97 -16.84
C ASP A 36 -9.69 -10.25 -16.04
N THR A 37 -10.67 -10.74 -15.28
CA THR A 37 -10.59 -12.02 -14.59
C THR A 37 -11.83 -12.86 -14.91
N ASP A 38 -11.74 -14.17 -14.68
CA ASP A 38 -12.88 -15.09 -14.86
C ASP A 38 -14.11 -14.73 -14.00
N TRP A 39 -13.93 -13.89 -12.97
CA TRP A 39 -14.97 -13.45 -12.05
C TRP A 39 -15.39 -11.98 -12.25
N GLY A 40 -14.87 -11.31 -13.28
CA GLY A 40 -15.17 -9.91 -13.60
C GLY A 40 -13.94 -9.02 -13.65
N GLN A 41 -14.16 -7.70 -13.57
CA GLN A 41 -13.07 -6.72 -13.53
C GLN A 41 -12.47 -6.63 -12.13
N LEU A 42 -11.15 -6.70 -12.04
CA LEU A 42 -10.41 -6.43 -10.81
C LEU A 42 -9.74 -5.06 -10.90
N ASP A 43 -10.24 -4.11 -10.11
CA ASP A 43 -9.61 -2.81 -9.95
C ASP A 43 -8.29 -2.93 -9.19
N CYS A 44 -7.21 -2.52 -9.82
CA CYS A 44 -5.86 -2.59 -9.27
C CYS A 44 -5.25 -1.20 -9.12
N TYR A 45 -4.22 -1.12 -8.28
CA TYR A 45 -3.32 0.03 -8.21
C TYR A 45 -1.90 -0.42 -8.46
N LEU A 46 -1.27 0.15 -9.47
CA LEU A 46 0.11 -0.12 -9.83
C LEU A 46 0.95 1.11 -9.50
N ALA A 47 2.03 0.93 -8.75
CA ALA A 47 3.09 1.91 -8.59
C ALA A 47 4.42 1.29 -9.00
N ARG A 48 5.20 2.00 -9.80
CA ARG A 48 6.54 1.59 -10.20
C ARG A 48 7.49 2.78 -10.23
N PRO A 49 8.80 2.57 -10.08
CA PRO A 49 9.79 3.61 -10.35
C PRO A 49 9.61 4.28 -11.71
N ASP A 50 9.85 5.59 -11.77
CA ASP A 50 9.91 6.40 -12.99
C ASP A 50 11.24 6.18 -13.72
N ASP A 51 11.47 4.93 -14.14
CA ASP A 51 12.55 4.53 -15.04
C ASP A 51 12.12 3.30 -15.87
N THR A 52 13.06 2.78 -16.66
CA THR A 52 12.84 1.62 -17.54
C THR A 52 13.66 0.40 -17.11
N ALA A 53 14.32 0.46 -15.95
CA ALA A 53 15.12 -0.64 -15.46
C ALA A 53 14.20 -1.78 -14.97
N PRO A 54 14.66 -3.06 -15.03
CA PRO A 54 13.93 -4.16 -14.43
C PRO A 54 13.97 -4.03 -12.90
N HIS A 55 12.81 -4.19 -12.25
CA HIS A 55 12.65 -4.18 -10.79
C HIS A 55 11.94 -5.44 -10.33
N PRO A 56 12.22 -5.95 -9.11
CA PRO A 56 11.41 -7.02 -8.53
C PRO A 56 9.95 -6.56 -8.35
N GLY A 57 9.02 -7.47 -8.61
CA GLY A 57 7.59 -7.24 -8.43
C GLY A 57 7.14 -7.58 -7.00
N VAL A 58 6.25 -6.77 -6.44
CA VAL A 58 5.60 -7.00 -5.14
C VAL A 58 4.09 -6.94 -5.33
N VAL A 59 3.38 -7.92 -4.79
CA VAL A 59 1.91 -7.94 -4.77
C VAL A 59 1.43 -7.56 -3.37
N VAL A 60 0.64 -6.50 -3.29
CA VAL A 60 0.00 -6.05 -2.06
C VAL A 60 -1.47 -6.45 -2.13
N VAL A 61 -1.91 -7.32 -1.23
CA VAL A 61 -3.30 -7.78 -1.15
C VAL A 61 -4.03 -6.94 -0.11
N HIS A 62 -5.12 -6.31 -0.50
CA HIS A 62 -5.95 -5.54 0.40
C HIS A 62 -6.79 -6.43 1.32
N ASP A 63 -7.31 -5.87 2.40
CA ASP A 63 -8.19 -6.59 3.31
C ASP A 63 -9.66 -6.56 2.82
N LYS A 64 -10.59 -6.95 3.71
CA LYS A 64 -12.03 -6.99 3.43
C LYS A 64 -12.65 -5.64 3.03
N LEU A 65 -11.97 -4.52 3.27
CA LEU A 65 -12.46 -3.18 2.91
C LEU A 65 -12.17 -2.83 1.45
N GLY A 66 -11.39 -3.67 0.75
CA GLY A 66 -11.02 -3.42 -0.63
C GLY A 66 -9.81 -2.52 -0.77
N LEU A 67 -9.59 -2.05 -1.99
CA LEU A 67 -8.49 -1.16 -2.35
C LEU A 67 -8.74 0.26 -1.80
N THR A 68 -8.28 0.51 -0.58
CA THR A 68 -8.38 1.82 0.09
C THR A 68 -7.12 2.69 -0.14
N PRO A 69 -7.18 4.02 0.08
CA PRO A 69 -6.01 4.89 -0.02
C PRO A 69 -4.81 4.45 0.84
N HIS A 70 -5.06 3.71 1.92
CA HIS A 70 -4.02 3.11 2.74
C HIS A 70 -3.18 2.08 1.95
N PHE A 71 -3.82 1.18 1.20
CA PHE A 71 -3.11 0.18 0.41
C PHE A 71 -2.37 0.79 -0.78
N GLU A 72 -2.88 1.87 -1.35
CA GLU A 72 -2.16 2.63 -2.38
C GLU A 72 -0.88 3.25 -1.81
N GLU A 73 -0.93 3.78 -0.59
CA GLU A 73 0.26 4.33 0.08
C GLU A 73 1.29 3.23 0.40
N VAL A 74 0.84 2.08 0.90
CA VAL A 74 1.72 0.91 1.09
C VAL A 74 2.38 0.49 -0.23
N THR A 75 1.62 0.49 -1.33
CA THR A 75 2.13 0.15 -2.67
C THR A 75 3.18 1.17 -3.14
N ARG A 76 2.94 2.47 -2.96
CA ARG A 76 3.92 3.53 -3.29
C ARG A 76 5.20 3.38 -2.47
N ARG A 77 5.09 3.08 -1.18
CA ARG A 77 6.25 2.84 -0.31
C ARG A 77 7.06 1.63 -0.76
N ALA A 78 6.40 0.52 -1.11
CA ALA A 78 7.07 -0.66 -1.65
C ALA A 78 7.80 -0.34 -2.96
N ALA A 79 7.17 0.40 -3.86
CA ALA A 79 7.78 0.82 -5.13
C ALA A 79 8.98 1.76 -4.93
N ALA A 80 8.93 2.65 -3.94
CA ALA A 80 10.05 3.55 -3.62
C ALA A 80 11.27 2.79 -3.05
N LEU A 81 11.04 1.72 -2.28
CA LEU A 81 12.09 0.88 -1.69
C LEU A 81 12.72 -0.12 -2.65
N SER A 82 12.11 -0.34 -3.82
CA SER A 82 12.64 -1.22 -4.87
C SER A 82 13.86 -0.55 -5.56
N GLY A 83 14.95 -0.39 -4.82
CA GLY A 83 16.23 0.14 -5.32
C GLY A 83 16.97 -0.86 -6.23
N PRO A 84 18.03 -0.42 -6.93
CA PRO A 84 18.79 -1.29 -7.81
C PRO A 84 19.53 -2.36 -6.99
N THR A 85 19.12 -3.62 -7.16
CA THR A 85 19.88 -4.86 -6.89
C THR A 85 20.77 -4.87 -5.62
N PHE A 86 20.32 -5.57 -4.58
CA PHE A 86 21.24 -6.21 -3.62
C PHE A 86 21.23 -7.71 -3.90
N LEU A 87 22.44 -8.26 -4.12
CA LEU A 87 22.70 -9.70 -4.15
C LEU A 87 22.45 -10.33 -2.78
#